data_AF-A0A1A8U5J1-F1
#
_entry.id   AF-A0A1A8U5J1-F1
#
_cell.length_a   1.000
_cell.length_b   1.000
_cell.length_c   1.000
_cell.angle_alpha   90.00
_cell.angle_beta   90.00
_cell.angle_gamma   90.00
#
_symmetry.space_group_name_H-M   'P 1'
#
loop_
_entity.id
_entity.type
_entity.pdbx_description
1 polymer ?
#
loop_
_entity_poly.entity_id
_entity_poly.type
_entity_poly.pdbx_seq_one_letter_code
_entity_poly.pdbx_strand_id
1 'polypeptide(L)'
;MHLFLLLILPVPAVIGQIDPEHCRYALGMEDGRIKDEDITASSQWYDTTGPQYARLHCDNGDGAWCPKGPLEPSDSQYLQIDLKKLTFLTLIGTQGRYAGNLGKEFAQEYRLNYSRDGQLWKSWKNRQGQGVLFGNKNTYAVSSNDLKPPIIARFVRVIPVTKLSSTVCMRLELYGCPWDDGLISYSAPVASLNDSTYDGVLDRRKLSGGLGQLTDGMTGLDDYLMTRQFNVWPGYDYLGWKNDTPGTQEYVEMEFVFDGPRNFTSMKVHSNNMFSRGVKIFSSVSCWFKLRLNSPWEAEPVVFKTVLDDRNPSARYVTVPLNRHAAKYVRCRFHFADVWMMFSEISFLSEDTILASEIPEIGTSAPDEDISTTITTKTAVPSSSDSSEEGNMPILIGCLVTIILLLVVIIFLILWCQCVCKVLEKAPRRILDEEVTVRLSSCSDTIILQTPPVPPRSRHPPAGTTHADPHYERIFLLDPQYQNPVALRNKLPELPQSAEASACGGGYAE
;
A
#
# COMPACT_ATOMS: atom_id res chain seq x y z
N MET A 1 18.94 45.10 4.53
CA MET A 1 18.78 43.89 3.68
C MET A 1 19.27 42.68 4.46
N HIS A 2 18.37 42.00 5.19
CA HIS A 2 18.70 40.74 5.85
C HIS A 2 17.98 39.61 5.12
N LEU A 3 18.78 38.81 4.39
CA LEU A 3 18.33 37.66 3.63
C LEU A 3 18.28 36.47 4.59
N PHE A 4 17.10 36.12 5.10
CA PHE A 4 16.87 34.87 5.82
C PHE A 4 16.81 33.73 4.79
N LEU A 5 17.85 32.89 4.75
CA LEU A 5 17.84 31.65 3.99
C LEU A 5 17.14 30.58 4.84
N LEU A 6 15.84 30.40 4.62
CA LEU A 6 15.08 29.29 5.20
C LEU A 6 15.48 27.99 4.49
N LEU A 7 16.25 27.15 5.19
CA LEU A 7 16.46 25.75 4.82
C LEU A 7 15.12 25.02 5.00
N ILE A 8 14.37 24.86 3.92
CA ILE A 8 13.20 23.98 3.88
C ILE A 8 13.76 22.55 3.80
N LEU A 9 13.86 21.88 4.95
CA LEU A 9 13.91 20.42 4.98
C LEU A 9 12.60 19.92 4.37
N PRO A 10 12.62 19.02 3.36
CA PRO A 10 11.39 18.38 2.93
C PRO A 10 10.91 17.52 4.10
N VAL A 11 9.87 17.97 4.78
CA VAL A 11 9.00 17.07 5.53
C VAL A 11 8.64 15.95 4.55
N PRO A 12 8.81 14.66 4.88
CA PRO A 12 8.31 13.62 4.02
C PRO A 12 6.82 13.90 3.85
N ALA A 13 6.43 14.32 2.64
CA ALA A 13 5.03 14.45 2.32
C ALA A 13 4.45 13.07 2.59
N VAL A 14 3.56 12.96 3.57
CA VAL A 14 2.77 11.75 3.76
C VAL A 14 1.98 11.62 2.46
N ILE A 15 2.47 10.75 1.57
CA ILE A 15 1.83 10.47 0.30
C ILE A 15 0.64 9.60 0.69
N GLY A 16 -0.54 10.19 0.83
CA GLY A 16 -1.80 9.45 1.06
C GLY A 16 -2.20 8.52 -0.09
N GLN A 17 -1.31 8.23 -1.04
CA GLN A 17 -1.55 7.38 -2.20
C GLN A 17 -0.66 6.14 -2.04
N ILE A 18 -1.30 4.98 -1.93
CA ILE A 18 -0.61 3.69 -1.83
C ILE A 18 -0.51 3.11 -3.23
N ASP A 19 0.70 2.77 -3.64
CA ASP A 19 0.93 1.93 -4.82
C ASP A 19 1.00 0.46 -4.39
N PRO A 20 0.06 -0.40 -4.82
CA PRO A 20 0.05 -1.82 -4.47
C PRO A 20 1.33 -2.57 -4.87
N GLU A 21 2.03 -2.12 -5.92
CA GLU A 21 3.27 -2.77 -6.37
C GLU A 21 4.45 -2.51 -5.41
N HIS A 22 4.44 -1.36 -4.74
CA HIS A 22 5.47 -0.97 -3.78
C HIS A 22 5.08 -1.24 -2.31
N CYS A 23 3.82 -1.58 -2.04
CA CYS A 23 3.28 -1.93 -0.73
C CYS A 23 3.38 -3.44 -0.46
N ARG A 24 4.60 -3.98 -0.35
CA ARG A 24 4.86 -5.44 -0.27
C ARG A 24 5.82 -5.84 0.85
N TYR A 25 5.81 -5.10 1.96
CA TYR A 25 6.70 -5.35 3.09
C TYR A 25 6.15 -6.48 3.97
N ALA A 26 7.01 -7.39 4.42
CA ALA A 26 6.64 -8.40 5.39
C ALA A 26 6.10 -7.72 6.67
N LEU A 27 5.00 -8.23 7.21
CA LEU A 27 4.32 -7.61 8.35
C LEU A 27 4.81 -8.12 9.70
N GLY A 28 5.48 -9.28 9.70
CA GLY A 28 6.34 -9.70 10.81
C GLY A 28 5.92 -11.00 11.46
N MET A 29 5.36 -11.92 10.68
CA MET A 29 5.20 -13.30 11.14
C MET A 29 6.57 -13.94 11.32
N GLU A 30 7.46 -13.87 10.32
CA GLU A 30 8.78 -14.51 10.38
C GLU A 30 9.72 -13.83 11.39
N ASP A 31 9.75 -12.49 11.42
CA ASP A 31 10.70 -11.72 12.23
C ASP A 31 10.24 -11.42 13.67
N GLY A 32 9.01 -11.82 14.02
CA GLY A 32 8.47 -11.68 15.38
C GLY A 32 7.89 -10.30 15.72
N ARG A 33 7.79 -9.35 14.78
CA ARG A 33 7.09 -8.07 15.04
C ARG A 33 5.60 -8.29 15.33
N ILE A 34 4.97 -9.28 14.70
CA ILE A 34 3.66 -9.79 15.11
C ILE A 34 3.92 -10.74 16.28
N LYS A 35 3.37 -10.46 17.46
CA LYS A 35 3.64 -11.24 18.67
C LYS A 35 2.76 -12.49 18.75
N ASP A 36 3.15 -13.46 19.57
CA ASP A 36 2.40 -14.72 19.74
C ASP A 36 0.95 -14.47 20.23
N GLU A 37 0.74 -13.46 21.08
CA GLU A 37 -0.58 -13.03 21.57
C GLU A 37 -1.52 -12.54 20.44
N ASP A 38 -0.96 -12.20 19.29
CA ASP A 38 -1.69 -11.68 18.13
C ASP A 38 -2.02 -12.77 17.11
N ILE A 39 -1.58 -14.00 17.36
CA ILE A 39 -1.80 -15.16 16.50
C ILE A 39 -2.65 -16.17 17.28
N THR A 40 -3.89 -16.36 16.81
CA THR A 40 -4.87 -17.26 17.44
C THR A 40 -5.38 -18.27 16.41
N ALA A 41 -6.00 -19.36 16.85
CA ALA A 41 -6.58 -20.34 15.94
C ALA A 41 -7.91 -20.86 16.46
N SER A 42 -8.73 -21.41 15.56
CA SER A 42 -9.95 -22.13 15.93
C SER A 42 -9.69 -23.39 16.74
N SER A 43 -8.56 -24.06 16.48
CA SER A 43 -8.10 -25.23 17.22
C SER A 43 -6.60 -25.47 16.95
N GLN A 44 -6.01 -26.36 17.77
CA GLN A 44 -4.67 -26.88 17.58
C GLN A 44 -4.66 -28.38 17.86
N TRP A 45 -3.85 -29.15 17.11
CA TRP A 45 -3.73 -30.60 17.33
C TRP A 45 -2.99 -30.91 18.65
N TYR A 46 -1.80 -30.34 18.82
CA TYR A 46 -0.98 -30.43 20.02
C TYR A 46 -0.53 -29.04 20.46
N ASP A 47 -0.03 -28.94 21.69
CA ASP A 47 0.54 -27.68 22.21
C ASP A 47 1.76 -27.21 21.42
N THR A 48 2.52 -28.15 20.83
CA THR A 48 3.66 -27.93 19.93
C THR A 48 3.28 -27.60 18.49
N THR A 49 1.98 -27.64 18.14
CA THR A 49 1.42 -27.24 16.84
C THR A 49 0.40 -26.11 16.98
N GLY A 50 0.52 -25.30 18.03
CA GLY A 50 -0.28 -24.10 18.26
C GLY A 50 -0.07 -22.99 17.23
N PRO A 51 -0.92 -21.94 17.26
CA PRO A 51 -0.90 -20.84 16.30
C PRO A 51 0.44 -20.09 16.24
N GLN A 52 1.16 -19.97 17.36
CA GLN A 52 2.47 -19.30 17.45
C GLN A 52 3.56 -19.95 16.56
N TYR A 53 3.38 -21.20 16.16
CA TYR A 53 4.30 -21.92 15.27
C TYR A 53 3.97 -21.74 13.78
N ALA A 54 2.97 -20.93 13.45
CA ALA A 54 2.57 -20.66 12.06
C ALA A 54 3.46 -19.64 11.33
N ARG A 55 4.64 -19.32 11.84
CA ARG A 55 5.53 -18.28 11.28
C ARG A 55 6.29 -18.83 10.08
N LEU A 56 6.31 -18.09 8.96
CA LEU A 56 7.08 -18.48 7.77
C LEU A 56 8.55 -18.74 8.12
N HIS A 57 9.17 -19.72 7.47
CA HIS A 57 10.57 -20.13 7.66
C HIS A 57 10.99 -20.56 9.08
N CYS A 58 10.08 -20.52 10.05
CA CYS A 58 10.33 -21.02 11.40
C CYS A 58 9.96 -22.50 11.50
N ASP A 59 10.72 -23.29 12.26
CA ASP A 59 10.48 -24.73 12.48
C ASP A 59 10.44 -25.07 13.98
N ASN A 60 10.06 -24.08 14.81
CA ASN A 60 9.91 -24.23 16.25
C ASN A 60 8.72 -25.15 16.60
N GLY A 61 8.73 -25.73 17.79
CA GLY A 61 7.71 -26.72 18.19
C GLY A 61 7.80 -27.97 17.31
N ASP A 62 6.67 -28.44 16.79
CA ASP A 62 6.60 -29.53 15.80
C ASP A 62 6.57 -29.00 14.35
N GLY A 63 6.92 -27.73 14.16
CA GLY A 63 7.28 -27.14 12.87
C GLY A 63 6.21 -26.32 12.14
N ALA A 64 4.97 -26.25 12.64
CA ALA A 64 3.89 -25.44 12.07
C ALA A 64 2.67 -25.38 13.00
N TRP A 65 1.69 -24.53 12.67
CA TRP A 65 0.33 -24.69 13.19
C TRP A 65 -0.42 -25.80 12.44
N CYS A 66 -1.14 -26.65 13.18
CA CYS A 66 -2.00 -27.70 12.63
C CYS A 66 -3.36 -27.68 13.34
N PRO A 67 -4.50 -27.59 12.62
CA PRO A 67 -5.82 -27.74 13.21
C PRO A 67 -6.00 -29.10 13.88
N LYS A 68 -6.96 -29.18 14.81
CA LYS A 68 -7.25 -30.43 15.52
C LYS A 68 -7.94 -31.43 14.59
N GLY A 69 -7.33 -32.61 14.46
CA GLY A 69 -7.87 -33.70 13.65
C GLY A 69 -7.63 -33.52 12.15
N PRO A 70 -7.88 -34.57 11.34
CA PRO A 70 -7.94 -34.44 9.89
C PRO A 70 -9.04 -33.44 9.53
N LEU A 71 -8.76 -32.56 8.57
CA LEU A 71 -9.72 -31.59 8.08
C LEU A 71 -10.67 -32.29 7.08
N GLU A 72 -11.97 -32.19 7.30
CA GLU A 72 -12.99 -32.62 6.33
C GLU A 72 -13.38 -31.47 5.39
N PRO A 73 -13.94 -31.75 4.19
CA PRO A 73 -14.35 -30.69 3.25
C PRO A 73 -15.40 -29.71 3.79
N SER A 74 -16.19 -30.12 4.78
CA SER A 74 -17.19 -29.27 5.44
C SER A 74 -16.63 -28.43 6.59
N ASP A 75 -15.41 -28.71 7.04
CA ASP A 75 -14.84 -28.05 8.20
C ASP A 75 -14.38 -26.63 7.88
N SER A 76 -14.42 -25.76 8.89
CA SER A 76 -13.96 -24.39 8.81
C SER A 76 -13.03 -24.10 9.98
N GLN A 77 -11.79 -24.59 9.86
CA GLN A 77 -10.70 -24.28 10.77
C GLN A 77 -9.96 -23.04 10.27
N TYR A 78 -9.43 -22.21 11.16
CA TYR A 78 -8.73 -21.00 10.77
C TYR A 78 -7.58 -20.67 11.71
N LEU A 79 -6.55 -20.05 11.13
CA LEU A 79 -5.55 -19.27 11.83
C LEU A 79 -5.93 -17.80 11.69
N GLN A 80 -5.91 -17.05 12.78
CA GLN A 80 -6.28 -15.65 12.85
C GLN A 80 -5.11 -14.80 13.32
N ILE A 81 -4.85 -13.72 12.60
CA ILE A 81 -3.80 -12.74 12.88
C ILE A 81 -4.45 -11.38 13.16
N ASP A 82 -4.12 -10.76 14.29
CA ASP A 82 -4.44 -9.36 14.61
C ASP A 82 -3.25 -8.46 14.30
N LEU A 83 -3.34 -7.66 13.24
CA LEU A 83 -2.28 -6.73 12.82
C LEU A 83 -2.19 -5.47 13.71
N LYS A 84 -3.08 -5.33 14.71
CA LYS A 84 -3.26 -4.18 15.61
C LYS A 84 -3.70 -2.87 14.98
N LYS A 85 -3.33 -2.64 13.72
CA LYS A 85 -3.64 -1.45 12.94
C LYS A 85 -4.26 -1.85 11.60
N LEU A 86 -5.01 -0.93 11.00
CA LEU A 86 -5.46 -1.11 9.63
C LEU A 86 -4.24 -1.18 8.70
N THR A 87 -4.25 -2.18 7.84
CA THR A 87 -3.14 -2.51 6.96
C THR A 87 -3.68 -2.75 5.56
N PHE A 88 -2.97 -2.24 4.55
CA PHE A 88 -3.23 -2.51 3.14
C PHE A 88 -2.43 -3.75 2.73
N LEU A 89 -3.13 -4.88 2.60
CA LEU A 89 -2.56 -6.20 2.33
C LEU A 89 -2.57 -6.50 0.83
N THR A 90 -1.41 -6.86 0.30
CA THR A 90 -1.21 -7.08 -1.15
C THR A 90 -0.76 -8.50 -1.49
N LEU A 91 -0.15 -9.21 -0.54
CA LEU A 91 0.35 -10.56 -0.77
C LEU A 91 0.33 -11.40 0.51
N ILE A 92 0.16 -12.70 0.33
CA ILE A 92 0.33 -13.71 1.37
C ILE A 92 1.31 -14.78 0.88
N GLY A 93 2.26 -15.16 1.73
CA GLY A 93 3.16 -16.29 1.53
C GLY A 93 2.78 -17.43 2.47
N THR A 94 2.75 -18.66 1.99
CA THR A 94 2.40 -19.86 2.76
C THR A 94 3.45 -20.96 2.62
N GLN A 95 3.62 -21.78 3.65
CA GLN A 95 4.49 -22.95 3.73
C GLN A 95 3.78 -24.09 4.47
N GLY A 96 4.18 -25.33 4.17
CA GLY A 96 3.78 -26.51 4.95
C GLY A 96 4.62 -26.72 6.19
N ARG A 97 4.39 -27.84 6.89
CA ARG A 97 5.18 -28.29 8.04
C ARG A 97 6.41 -29.05 7.59
N TYR A 98 7.58 -28.45 7.76
CA TYR A 98 8.85 -29.07 7.37
C TYR A 98 9.38 -30.04 8.43
N ALA A 99 9.47 -29.59 9.69
CA ALA A 99 9.89 -30.36 10.85
C ALA A 99 11.15 -31.20 10.60
N GLY A 100 12.23 -30.56 10.13
CA GLY A 100 13.49 -31.24 9.82
C GLY A 100 13.39 -32.36 8.77
N ASN A 101 12.52 -32.21 7.77
CA ASN A 101 12.12 -33.22 6.76
C ASN A 101 11.24 -34.37 7.26
N LEU A 102 10.80 -34.37 8.51
CA LEU A 102 9.87 -35.39 9.03
C LEU A 102 8.42 -35.02 8.72
N GLY A 103 8.14 -33.73 8.51
CA GLY A 103 6.82 -33.22 8.17
C GLY A 103 6.40 -33.52 6.74
N LYS A 104 5.12 -33.84 6.57
CA LYS A 104 4.50 -34.21 5.28
C LYS A 104 3.22 -33.43 4.98
N GLU A 105 2.79 -32.59 5.92
CA GLU A 105 1.49 -31.92 5.93
C GLU A 105 1.62 -30.49 5.42
N PHE A 106 0.72 -30.09 4.52
CA PHE A 106 0.67 -28.75 3.96
C PHE A 106 -0.74 -28.46 3.43
N ALA A 107 -1.14 -27.19 3.41
CA ALA A 107 -2.41 -26.79 2.81
C ALA A 107 -2.24 -26.57 1.29
N GLN A 108 -2.98 -27.32 0.48
CA GLN A 108 -2.96 -27.20 -0.98
C GLN A 108 -3.82 -26.04 -1.49
N GLU A 109 -4.87 -25.71 -0.77
CA GLU A 109 -5.82 -24.65 -1.09
C GLU A 109 -6.24 -23.97 0.22
N TYR A 110 -6.54 -22.68 0.17
CA TYR A 110 -7.07 -21.95 1.32
C TYR A 110 -7.97 -20.80 0.88
N ARG A 111 -8.75 -20.26 1.83
CA ARG A 111 -9.54 -19.04 1.66
C ARG A 111 -9.11 -18.01 2.68
N LEU A 112 -9.44 -16.75 2.40
CA LEU A 112 -9.18 -15.65 3.32
C LEU A 112 -10.49 -15.01 3.75
N ASN A 113 -10.65 -14.87 5.07
CA ASN A 113 -11.62 -13.95 5.65
C ASN A 113 -10.87 -12.80 6.30
N TYR A 114 -11.43 -11.59 6.27
CA TYR A 114 -10.80 -10.42 6.86
C TYR A 114 -11.84 -9.54 7.55
N SER A 115 -11.36 -8.70 8.47
CA SER A 115 -12.20 -7.76 9.20
C SER A 115 -11.42 -6.50 9.57
N ARG A 116 -12.13 -5.37 9.61
CA ARG A 116 -11.59 -4.08 10.08
C ARG A 116 -11.87 -3.83 11.56
N ASP A 117 -12.94 -4.42 12.10
CA ASP A 117 -13.45 -4.19 13.46
C ASP A 117 -13.41 -5.45 14.36
N GLY A 118 -13.13 -6.63 13.78
CA GLY A 118 -13.14 -7.93 14.47
C GLY A 118 -14.55 -8.53 14.64
N GLN A 119 -15.60 -7.80 14.24
CA GLN A 119 -17.00 -8.21 14.38
C GLN A 119 -17.58 -8.62 13.03
N LEU A 120 -17.47 -7.74 12.02
CA LEU A 120 -17.95 -8.01 10.67
C LEU A 120 -16.82 -8.65 9.85
N TRP A 121 -17.02 -9.92 9.50
CA TRP A 121 -16.07 -10.69 8.70
C TRP A 121 -16.52 -10.78 7.24
N LYS A 122 -15.58 -10.55 6.33
CA LYS A 122 -15.79 -10.57 4.89
C LYS A 122 -14.91 -11.65 4.26
N SER A 123 -15.42 -12.34 3.26
CA SER A 123 -14.63 -13.32 2.49
C SER A 123 -14.00 -12.66 1.28
N TRP A 124 -12.69 -12.82 1.12
CA TRP A 124 -11.99 -12.32 -0.04
C TRP A 124 -12.36 -13.13 -1.29
N LYS A 125 -12.48 -12.41 -2.41
CA LYS A 125 -12.65 -12.97 -3.75
C LYS A 125 -11.80 -12.18 -4.71
N ASN A 126 -11.21 -12.85 -5.69
CA ASN A 126 -10.58 -12.17 -6.81
C ASN A 126 -11.62 -11.46 -7.68
N ARG A 127 -11.15 -10.70 -8.67
CA ARG A 127 -12.01 -9.96 -9.60
C ARG A 127 -12.93 -10.83 -10.46
N GLN A 128 -12.63 -12.12 -10.57
CA GLN A 128 -13.47 -13.12 -11.24
C GLN A 128 -14.47 -13.81 -10.29
N GLY A 129 -14.54 -13.39 -9.02
CA GLY A 129 -15.44 -13.94 -8.01
C GLY A 129 -14.97 -15.24 -7.36
N GLN A 130 -13.74 -15.69 -7.64
CA GLN A 130 -13.16 -16.90 -7.04
C GLN A 130 -12.55 -16.56 -5.67
N GLY A 131 -12.94 -17.30 -4.64
CA GLY A 131 -12.46 -17.08 -3.26
C GLY A 131 -11.42 -18.08 -2.76
N VAL A 132 -11.00 -19.04 -3.60
CA VAL A 132 -9.99 -20.06 -3.26
C VAL A 132 -8.64 -19.65 -3.84
N LEU A 133 -7.63 -19.66 -2.99
CA LEU A 133 -6.22 -19.45 -3.34
C LEU A 133 -5.48 -20.79 -3.34
N PHE A 134 -4.56 -20.96 -4.28
CA PHE A 134 -3.72 -22.15 -4.34
C PHE A 134 -2.55 -22.00 -3.37
N GLY A 135 -2.40 -22.96 -2.46
CA GLY A 135 -1.35 -23.02 -1.46
C GLY A 135 -0.13 -23.80 -1.92
N ASN A 136 0.36 -24.68 -1.05
CA ASN A 136 1.64 -25.37 -1.22
C ASN A 136 1.51 -26.68 -2.00
N LYS A 137 2.62 -27.07 -2.63
CA LYS A 137 2.80 -28.38 -3.30
C LYS A 137 3.74 -29.32 -2.52
N ASN A 138 4.43 -28.81 -1.51
CA ASN A 138 5.36 -29.51 -0.65
C ASN A 138 5.46 -28.80 0.70
N THR A 139 6.29 -29.30 1.61
CA THR A 139 6.37 -28.81 2.98
C THR A 139 7.34 -27.64 3.22
N TYR A 140 8.18 -27.28 2.23
CA TYR A 140 9.30 -26.36 2.43
C TYR A 140 9.29 -25.13 1.52
N ALA A 141 8.77 -25.24 0.30
CA ALA A 141 8.75 -24.13 -0.65
C ALA A 141 7.64 -23.14 -0.29
N VAL A 142 7.99 -21.84 -0.32
CA VAL A 142 7.01 -20.76 -0.16
C VAL A 142 6.11 -20.72 -1.39
N SER A 143 4.79 -20.70 -1.15
CA SER A 143 3.79 -20.42 -2.16
C SER A 143 3.19 -19.04 -1.89
N SER A 144 3.36 -18.12 -2.83
CA SER A 144 2.94 -16.72 -2.70
C SER A 144 1.77 -16.41 -3.61
N ASN A 145 0.78 -15.69 -3.09
CA ASN A 145 -0.40 -15.24 -3.85
C ASN A 145 -0.57 -13.73 -3.74
N ASP A 146 -0.64 -13.06 -4.90
CA ASP A 146 -1.07 -11.66 -4.97
C ASP A 146 -2.56 -11.54 -4.68
N LEU A 147 -2.90 -10.63 -3.77
CA LEU A 147 -4.28 -10.29 -3.45
C LEU A 147 -4.74 -9.22 -4.44
N LYS A 148 -5.46 -9.65 -5.48
CA LYS A 148 -6.06 -8.78 -6.50
C LYS A 148 -7.59 -8.96 -6.49
N PRO A 149 -8.37 -8.07 -5.85
CA PRO A 149 -7.96 -6.78 -5.26
C PRO A 149 -7.22 -6.92 -3.92
N PRO A 150 -6.43 -5.91 -3.51
CA PRO A 150 -5.86 -5.81 -2.17
C PRO A 150 -6.93 -5.78 -1.07
N ILE A 151 -6.52 -6.06 0.17
CA ILE A 151 -7.42 -6.08 1.34
C ILE A 151 -7.03 -4.98 2.30
N ILE A 152 -7.99 -4.15 2.73
CA ILE A 152 -7.82 -3.24 3.86
C ILE A 152 -8.46 -3.85 5.10
N ALA A 153 -7.63 -4.30 6.05
CA ALA A 153 -8.05 -5.03 7.24
C ALA A 153 -7.12 -4.83 8.43
N ARG A 154 -7.63 -5.15 9.62
CA ARG A 154 -6.84 -5.34 10.85
C ARG A 154 -6.72 -6.83 11.20
N PHE A 155 -7.79 -7.58 11.04
CA PHE A 155 -7.83 -9.00 11.34
C PHE A 155 -7.88 -9.81 10.05
N VAL A 156 -7.07 -10.87 9.98
CA VAL A 156 -7.03 -11.79 8.84
C VAL A 156 -7.19 -13.22 9.36
N ARG A 157 -8.08 -13.98 8.73
CA ARG A 157 -8.28 -15.41 8.94
C ARG A 157 -7.84 -16.15 7.69
N VAL A 158 -6.91 -17.08 7.86
CA VAL A 158 -6.46 -18.01 6.84
C VAL A 158 -7.11 -19.36 7.10
N ILE A 159 -7.93 -19.81 6.15
CA ILE A 159 -8.82 -20.97 6.29
C ILE A 159 -8.33 -22.03 5.31
N PRO A 160 -7.58 -23.07 5.75
CA PRO A 160 -7.25 -24.19 4.88
C PRO A 160 -8.53 -24.85 4.36
N VAL A 161 -8.53 -25.28 3.09
CA VAL A 161 -9.64 -26.05 2.51
C VAL A 161 -9.10 -27.32 1.86
N THR A 162 -9.89 -28.39 1.92
CA THR A 162 -9.52 -29.68 1.34
C THR A 162 -10.69 -30.32 0.60
N LYS A 163 -10.36 -31.14 -0.40
CA LYS A 163 -11.34 -31.93 -1.19
C LYS A 163 -11.58 -33.31 -0.57
N LEU A 164 -10.62 -33.82 0.20
CA LEU A 164 -10.66 -35.12 0.88
C LEU A 164 -10.14 -34.97 2.31
N SER A 165 -10.57 -35.85 3.21
CA SER A 165 -10.07 -35.90 4.59
C SER A 165 -8.54 -35.95 4.60
N SER A 166 -7.89 -34.94 5.19
CA SER A 166 -6.43 -34.84 5.21
C SER A 166 -5.94 -34.02 6.41
N THR A 167 -4.76 -34.35 6.92
CA THR A 167 -4.10 -33.53 7.94
C THR A 167 -3.39 -32.37 7.24
N VAL A 168 -3.70 -31.15 7.66
CA VAL A 168 -3.12 -29.93 7.10
C VAL A 168 -2.35 -29.19 8.17
N CYS A 169 -1.26 -28.56 7.78
CA CYS A 169 -0.49 -27.69 8.64
C CYS A 169 -0.01 -26.49 7.82
N MET A 170 0.11 -25.32 8.45
CA MET A 170 0.45 -24.08 7.76
C MET A 170 1.47 -23.25 8.55
N ARG A 171 2.37 -22.65 7.79
CA ARG A 171 3.17 -21.48 8.15
C ARG A 171 2.87 -20.37 7.14
N LEU A 172 2.96 -19.12 7.53
CA LEU A 172 2.66 -18.00 6.64
C LEU A 172 3.35 -16.70 7.03
N GLU A 173 3.40 -15.79 6.05
CA GLU A 173 3.73 -14.37 6.20
C GLU A 173 2.70 -13.54 5.43
N LEU A 174 2.36 -12.38 5.98
CA LEU A 174 1.49 -11.40 5.34
C LEU A 174 2.34 -10.24 4.87
N TYR A 175 2.01 -9.67 3.71
CA TYR A 175 2.76 -8.58 3.11
C TYR A 175 1.84 -7.42 2.77
N GLY A 176 2.31 -6.21 3.05
CA GLY A 176 1.52 -5.00 2.89
C GLY A 176 2.24 -3.76 3.40
N CYS A 177 1.46 -2.75 3.75
CA CYS A 177 1.93 -1.50 4.33
C CYS A 177 0.81 -0.88 5.22
N PRO A 178 1.15 0.05 6.12
CA PRO A 178 0.16 0.74 6.95
C PRO A 178 -0.93 1.44 6.12
N TRP A 179 -2.17 1.39 6.59
CA TRP A 179 -3.28 2.13 6.00
C TRP A 179 -3.49 3.46 6.76
N ASP A 180 -2.67 4.45 6.44
CA ASP A 180 -2.63 5.73 7.16
C ASP A 180 -3.81 6.67 6.83
N ASP A 181 -4.50 6.43 5.70
CA ASP A 181 -5.74 7.14 5.34
C ASP A 181 -6.79 7.00 6.47
N GLY A 182 -6.86 5.82 7.09
CA GLY A 182 -7.76 5.52 8.20
C GLY A 182 -9.21 5.31 7.79
N LEU A 183 -9.54 5.42 6.50
CA LEU A 183 -10.87 5.16 5.97
C LEU A 183 -11.27 3.69 6.20
N ILE A 184 -12.43 3.46 6.81
CA ILE A 184 -12.98 2.12 7.08
C ILE A 184 -14.16 1.76 6.17
N SER A 185 -14.86 2.78 5.65
CA SER A 185 -15.92 2.59 4.66
C SER A 185 -16.29 3.90 3.99
N TYR A 186 -16.69 3.82 2.72
CA TYR A 186 -17.46 4.87 2.06
C TYR A 186 -18.86 4.37 1.70
N SER A 187 -19.80 5.30 1.62
CA SER A 187 -21.14 5.08 1.08
C SER A 187 -21.36 5.99 -0.11
N ALA A 188 -22.01 5.49 -1.16
CA ALA A 188 -22.27 6.24 -2.40
C ALA A 188 -23.51 5.70 -3.12
N PRO A 189 -24.19 6.50 -3.96
CA PRO A 189 -25.15 5.99 -4.92
C PRO A 189 -24.50 4.95 -5.83
N VAL A 190 -25.26 3.93 -6.21
CA VAL A 190 -24.80 2.93 -7.20
C VAL A 190 -24.44 3.65 -8.50
N ALA A 191 -23.17 3.55 -8.86
CA ALA A 191 -22.65 4.10 -10.10
C ALA A 191 -23.10 3.26 -11.31
N SER A 192 -23.27 3.91 -12.47
CA SER A 192 -23.59 3.21 -13.72
C SER A 192 -22.40 2.39 -14.21
N LEU A 193 -21.18 2.88 -14.00
CA LEU A 193 -19.95 2.08 -14.02
C LEU A 193 -19.73 1.60 -12.58
N ASN A 194 -19.97 0.32 -12.33
CA ASN A 194 -20.16 -0.20 -10.97
C ASN A 194 -18.84 -0.36 -10.20
N ASP A 195 -18.98 -0.34 -8.88
CA ASP A 195 -17.89 -0.74 -7.98
C ASP A 195 -17.83 -2.28 -7.91
N SER A 196 -16.93 -2.86 -8.70
CA SER A 196 -16.84 -4.32 -8.91
C SER A 196 -16.22 -5.06 -7.72
N THR A 197 -15.48 -4.37 -6.85
CA THR A 197 -14.78 -4.98 -5.70
C THR A 197 -15.33 -4.52 -4.35
N TYR A 198 -16.45 -3.79 -4.35
CA TYR A 198 -17.06 -3.29 -3.13
C TYR A 198 -17.37 -4.40 -2.13
N ASP A 199 -16.77 -4.31 -0.95
CA ASP A 199 -16.86 -5.32 0.09
C ASP A 199 -18.00 -5.07 1.11
N GLY A 200 -18.83 -4.05 0.87
CA GLY A 200 -19.92 -3.64 1.75
C GLY A 200 -21.28 -4.22 1.35
N VAL A 201 -22.33 -3.55 1.81
CA VAL A 201 -23.71 -3.90 1.50
C VAL A 201 -24.21 -3.02 0.36
N LEU A 202 -24.78 -3.67 -0.64
CA LEU A 202 -25.58 -3.03 -1.68
C LEU A 202 -27.06 -3.14 -1.28
N ASP A 203 -27.65 -2.03 -0.85
CA ASP A 203 -29.09 -1.94 -0.58
C ASP A 203 -29.76 -0.98 -1.56
N ARG A 204 -30.72 -1.51 -2.32
CA ARG A 204 -31.47 -0.80 -3.38
C ARG A 204 -30.56 -0.12 -4.41
N ARG A 205 -30.19 1.14 -4.14
CA ARG A 205 -29.37 2.03 -4.99
C ARG A 205 -28.26 2.74 -4.21
N LYS A 206 -27.92 2.26 -3.00
CA LYS A 206 -26.85 2.81 -2.16
C LYS A 206 -25.87 1.70 -1.77
N LEU A 207 -24.59 1.97 -1.97
CA LEU A 207 -23.47 1.23 -1.42
C LEU A 207 -23.20 1.77 0.00
N SER A 208 -23.01 0.91 0.99
CA SER A 208 -22.65 1.32 2.35
C SER A 208 -21.87 0.26 3.13
N GLY A 209 -21.10 0.70 4.13
CA GLY A 209 -20.39 -0.19 5.07
C GLY A 209 -19.19 -0.96 4.49
N GLY A 210 -18.68 -0.51 3.33
CA GLY A 210 -17.57 -1.16 2.65
C GLY A 210 -16.57 -0.22 2.00
N LEU A 211 -15.52 -0.83 1.46
CA LEU A 211 -14.47 -0.27 0.63
C LEU A 211 -14.42 -1.06 -0.68
N GLY A 212 -13.82 -0.49 -1.71
CA GLY A 212 -13.81 -1.05 -3.05
C GLY A 212 -12.80 -0.32 -3.93
N GLN A 213 -13.12 -0.18 -5.21
CA GLN A 213 -12.16 0.30 -6.21
C GLN A 213 -11.65 1.72 -5.96
N LEU A 214 -12.41 2.57 -5.27
CA LEU A 214 -11.96 3.94 -4.97
C LEU A 214 -10.82 4.02 -3.94
N THR A 215 -10.38 2.89 -3.41
CA THR A 215 -9.42 2.80 -2.30
C THR A 215 -8.42 1.67 -2.50
N ASP A 216 -8.35 1.08 -3.69
CA ASP A 216 -7.53 -0.10 -3.96
C ASP A 216 -6.14 0.26 -4.52
N GLY A 217 -5.81 1.58 -4.55
CA GLY A 217 -4.54 2.10 -5.02
C GLY A 217 -4.38 2.11 -6.54
N MET A 218 -5.42 1.76 -7.30
CA MET A 218 -5.38 1.69 -8.76
C MET A 218 -5.98 2.93 -9.41
N THR A 219 -5.17 3.73 -10.09
CA THR A 219 -5.67 4.84 -10.91
C THR A 219 -6.05 4.38 -12.32
N GLY A 220 -7.24 4.77 -12.77
CA GLY A 220 -7.68 4.55 -14.15
C GLY A 220 -6.89 5.35 -15.18
N LEU A 221 -6.98 4.93 -16.45
CA LEU A 221 -6.32 5.58 -17.58
C LEU A 221 -7.07 6.83 -18.07
N ASP A 222 -6.43 7.62 -18.93
CA ASP A 222 -7.06 8.76 -19.63
C ASP A 222 -8.26 8.30 -20.46
N ASP A 223 -8.07 7.25 -21.26
CA ASP A 223 -9.18 6.52 -21.87
C ASP A 223 -9.80 5.56 -20.87
N TYR A 224 -10.94 5.97 -20.30
CA TYR A 224 -11.65 5.21 -19.28
C TYR A 224 -12.12 3.83 -19.77
N LEU A 225 -12.19 3.58 -21.09
CA LEU A 225 -12.53 2.25 -21.61
C LEU A 225 -11.36 1.27 -21.55
N MET A 226 -10.13 1.77 -21.44
CA MET A 226 -8.92 0.96 -21.33
C MET A 226 -8.56 0.72 -19.87
N THR A 227 -7.93 -0.41 -19.60
CA THR A 227 -7.51 -0.82 -18.26
C THR A 227 -6.21 -1.60 -18.33
N ARG A 228 -5.40 -1.50 -17.27
CA ARG A 228 -4.19 -2.33 -17.10
C ARG A 228 -4.53 -3.74 -16.60
N GLN A 229 -5.79 -4.00 -16.26
CA GLN A 229 -6.23 -5.23 -15.62
C GLN A 229 -6.68 -6.27 -16.66
N PHE A 230 -6.27 -7.52 -16.43
CA PHE A 230 -6.60 -8.61 -17.33
C PHE A 230 -8.01 -9.17 -17.07
N ASN A 231 -8.73 -9.52 -18.14
CA ASN A 231 -10.06 -10.13 -18.10
C ASN A 231 -11.11 -9.36 -17.28
N VAL A 232 -11.14 -8.04 -17.41
CA VAL A 232 -12.20 -7.19 -16.86
C VAL A 232 -12.94 -6.44 -17.98
N TRP A 233 -14.10 -5.86 -17.65
CA TRP A 233 -14.95 -5.17 -18.62
C TRP A 233 -14.44 -3.73 -18.91
N PRO A 234 -14.74 -3.15 -20.10
CA PRO A 234 -14.26 -1.79 -20.44
C PRO A 234 -14.89 -0.73 -19.56
N GLY A 235 -14.09 0.10 -18.88
CA GLY A 235 -14.60 1.00 -17.83
C GLY A 235 -14.30 0.55 -16.41
N TYR A 236 -13.75 -0.66 -16.23
CA TYR A 236 -13.55 -1.29 -14.91
C TYR A 236 -12.90 -0.36 -13.89
N ASP A 237 -11.85 0.36 -14.27
CA ASP A 237 -11.05 1.15 -13.32
C ASP A 237 -11.83 2.34 -12.72
N TYR A 238 -12.98 2.72 -13.27
CA TYR A 238 -13.74 3.90 -12.84
C TYR A 238 -15.12 3.56 -12.31
N LEU A 239 -15.49 4.24 -11.22
CA LEU A 239 -16.89 4.44 -10.85
C LEU A 239 -17.41 5.70 -11.53
N GLY A 240 -18.56 5.57 -12.20
CA GLY A 240 -19.10 6.62 -13.05
C GLY A 240 -20.59 6.84 -12.82
N TRP A 241 -20.97 8.10 -12.59
CA TRP A 241 -22.36 8.52 -12.47
C TRP A 241 -22.74 9.42 -13.65
N LYS A 242 -24.00 9.33 -14.04
CA LYS A 242 -24.58 10.14 -15.10
C LYS A 242 -25.61 11.10 -14.52
N ASN A 243 -25.59 12.36 -14.97
CA ASN A 243 -26.44 13.44 -14.45
C ASN A 243 -27.95 13.27 -14.74
N ASP A 244 -28.36 12.22 -15.43
CA ASP A 244 -29.77 11.87 -15.69
C ASP A 244 -30.27 10.71 -14.82
N THR A 245 -29.44 10.20 -13.92
CA THR A 245 -29.81 9.07 -13.06
C THR A 245 -30.83 9.53 -11.99
N PRO A 246 -32.00 8.88 -11.84
CA PRO A 246 -32.96 9.26 -10.83
C PRO A 246 -32.37 9.09 -9.41
N GLY A 247 -32.16 10.22 -8.70
CA GLY A 247 -31.59 10.28 -7.36
C GLY A 247 -30.27 11.05 -7.24
N THR A 248 -29.59 11.35 -8.35
CA THR A 248 -28.41 12.25 -8.39
C THR A 248 -28.87 13.64 -8.82
N GLN A 249 -29.58 14.35 -7.94
CA GLN A 249 -29.96 15.74 -8.18
C GLN A 249 -28.69 16.60 -8.20
N GLU A 250 -28.18 16.95 -9.38
CA GLU A 250 -27.02 17.83 -9.65
C GLU A 250 -25.67 17.44 -9.00
N TYR A 251 -25.64 16.46 -8.10
CA TYR A 251 -24.46 16.01 -7.39
C TYR A 251 -24.49 14.51 -7.05
N VAL A 252 -23.32 13.97 -6.75
CA VAL A 252 -23.11 12.66 -6.11
C VAL A 252 -22.73 12.91 -4.65
N GLU A 253 -23.52 12.38 -3.73
CA GLU A 253 -23.24 12.45 -2.29
C GLU A 253 -22.50 11.20 -1.85
N MET A 254 -21.35 11.37 -1.19
CA MET A 254 -20.58 10.29 -0.61
C MET A 254 -20.35 10.55 0.88
N GLU A 255 -20.42 9.50 1.68
CA GLU A 255 -20.14 9.53 3.12
C GLU A 255 -18.96 8.62 3.44
N PHE A 256 -17.96 9.17 4.11
CA PHE A 256 -16.72 8.50 4.48
C PHE A 256 -16.65 8.36 6.00
N VAL A 257 -16.29 7.17 6.47
CA VAL A 257 -16.14 6.86 7.88
C VAL A 257 -14.72 6.41 8.14
N PHE A 258 -14.09 6.98 9.18
CA PHE A 258 -12.71 6.70 9.56
C PHE A 258 -12.64 5.87 10.85
N ASP A 259 -11.51 5.21 11.07
CA ASP A 259 -11.23 4.38 12.24
C ASP A 259 -11.36 5.14 13.57
N GLY A 260 -10.88 6.38 13.59
CA GLY A 260 -10.95 7.30 14.72
C GLY A 260 -11.16 8.75 14.28
N PRO A 261 -11.23 9.69 15.26
CA PRO A 261 -11.28 11.10 14.95
C PRO A 261 -9.91 11.60 14.46
N ARG A 262 -9.92 12.32 13.34
CA ARG A 262 -8.74 12.78 12.58
C ARG A 262 -8.88 14.23 12.16
N ASN A 263 -7.77 14.93 11.99
CA ASN A 263 -7.68 16.29 11.48
C ASN A 263 -7.40 16.26 9.97
N PHE A 264 -8.41 16.58 9.15
CA PHE A 264 -8.34 16.45 7.70
C PHE A 264 -7.66 17.64 7.02
N THR A 265 -6.48 17.44 6.45
CA THR A 265 -5.75 18.48 5.71
C THR A 265 -6.30 18.62 4.29
N SER A 266 -6.42 17.51 3.56
CA SER A 266 -6.92 17.52 2.18
C SER A 266 -7.50 16.16 1.77
N MET A 267 -8.34 16.18 0.75
CA MET A 267 -8.83 15.01 0.04
C MET A 267 -8.29 15.07 -1.40
N LYS A 268 -7.84 13.95 -1.95
CA LYS A 268 -7.44 13.83 -3.35
C LYS A 268 -8.40 12.90 -4.07
N VAL A 269 -8.92 13.33 -5.20
CA VAL A 269 -9.85 12.55 -6.03
C VAL A 269 -9.27 12.40 -7.43
N HIS A 270 -8.96 11.18 -7.85
CA HIS A 270 -8.53 10.90 -9.21
C HIS A 270 -9.75 10.86 -10.13
N SER A 271 -9.84 11.86 -11.02
CA SER A 271 -11.01 12.08 -11.87
C SER A 271 -10.63 12.00 -13.34
N ASN A 272 -11.50 11.39 -14.15
CA ASN A 272 -11.37 11.41 -15.60
C ASN A 272 -11.83 12.77 -16.18
N ASN A 273 -11.20 13.22 -17.26
CA ASN A 273 -11.54 14.47 -17.94
C ASN A 273 -11.69 14.32 -19.45
N MET A 274 -12.13 13.15 -19.94
CA MET A 274 -12.38 12.92 -21.36
C MET A 274 -13.64 13.67 -21.83
N PHE A 275 -13.55 15.00 -21.86
CA PHE A 275 -14.65 15.92 -22.17
C PHE A 275 -15.19 15.74 -23.59
N SER A 276 -14.38 15.20 -24.52
CA SER A 276 -14.82 14.82 -25.86
C SER A 276 -15.93 13.75 -25.87
N ARG A 277 -16.14 13.06 -24.76
CA ARG A 277 -17.21 12.08 -24.53
C ARG A 277 -18.18 12.46 -23.42
N GLY A 278 -18.20 13.74 -23.04
CA GLY A 278 -19.07 14.26 -21.98
C GLY A 278 -18.66 13.84 -20.57
N VAL A 279 -17.40 13.45 -20.36
CA VAL A 279 -16.83 13.15 -19.04
C VAL A 279 -16.01 14.34 -18.56
N LYS A 280 -16.37 14.94 -17.44
CA LYS A 280 -15.59 16.02 -16.82
C LYS A 280 -15.34 15.77 -15.34
N ILE A 281 -14.24 16.34 -14.87
CA ILE A 281 -13.98 16.52 -13.45
C ILE A 281 -15.11 17.34 -12.83
N PHE A 282 -15.48 17.03 -11.57
CA PHE A 282 -16.54 17.74 -10.84
C PHE A 282 -16.31 19.26 -10.83
N SER A 283 -17.39 20.05 -10.96
CA SER A 283 -17.34 21.51 -10.99
C SER A 283 -17.05 22.12 -9.62
N SER A 284 -17.57 21.48 -8.57
CA SER A 284 -17.31 21.85 -7.19
C SER A 284 -17.60 20.67 -6.26
N VAL A 285 -17.06 20.77 -5.04
CA VAL A 285 -17.34 19.84 -3.96
C VAL A 285 -17.62 20.61 -2.67
N SER A 286 -18.64 20.17 -1.94
CA SER A 286 -18.96 20.68 -0.60
C SER A 286 -18.84 19.54 0.41
N CYS A 287 -18.01 19.69 1.44
CA CYS A 287 -17.78 18.67 2.46
C CYS A 287 -18.20 19.15 3.85
N TRP A 288 -18.94 18.30 4.56
CA TRP A 288 -19.37 18.47 5.95
C TRP A 288 -18.65 17.47 6.84
N PHE A 289 -18.43 17.86 8.09
CA PHE A 289 -17.67 17.09 9.06
C PHE A 289 -18.51 16.82 10.29
N LYS A 290 -18.21 15.70 10.95
CA LYS A 290 -18.91 15.24 12.14
C LYS A 290 -18.01 14.33 12.97
N LEU A 291 -17.97 14.56 14.28
CA LEU A 291 -17.08 13.84 15.21
C LEU A 291 -17.70 12.54 15.74
N ARG A 292 -19.01 12.55 16.03
CA ARG A 292 -19.74 11.44 16.66
C ARG A 292 -20.95 11.08 15.84
N LEU A 293 -21.36 9.81 15.79
CA LEU A 293 -22.48 9.35 14.96
C LEU A 293 -23.81 10.06 15.22
N ASN A 294 -24.07 10.52 16.45
CA ASN A 294 -25.35 11.14 16.83
C ASN A 294 -25.33 12.68 16.88
N SER A 295 -24.20 13.33 16.60
CA SER A 295 -24.17 14.79 16.53
C SER A 295 -24.75 15.30 15.20
N PRO A 296 -25.21 16.54 15.10
CA PRO A 296 -25.47 17.14 13.79
C PRO A 296 -24.18 17.21 12.97
N TRP A 297 -24.32 17.33 11.65
CA TRP A 297 -23.23 17.78 10.78
C TRP A 297 -22.89 19.24 11.13
N GLU A 298 -21.64 19.65 10.92
CA GLU A 298 -21.26 21.06 10.98
C GLU A 298 -22.17 21.92 10.09
N ALA A 299 -22.45 23.15 10.51
CA ALA A 299 -23.39 24.02 9.81
C ALA A 299 -22.86 24.48 8.45
N GLU A 300 -21.60 24.92 8.42
CA GLU A 300 -20.94 25.45 7.23
C GLU A 300 -20.04 24.39 6.59
N PRO A 301 -20.25 24.04 5.30
CA PRO A 301 -19.36 23.14 4.59
C PRO A 301 -18.06 23.82 4.18
N VAL A 302 -17.02 23.00 4.01
CA VAL A 302 -15.86 23.39 3.20
C VAL A 302 -16.24 23.24 1.74
N VAL A 303 -16.21 24.35 1.00
CA VAL A 303 -16.57 24.39 -0.43
C VAL A 303 -15.32 24.64 -1.26
N PHE A 304 -15.10 23.79 -2.26
CA PHE A 304 -14.03 23.94 -3.24
C PHE A 304 -14.62 23.96 -4.65
N LYS A 305 -14.25 24.97 -5.45
CA LYS A 305 -14.63 25.07 -6.86
C LYS A 305 -13.45 24.67 -7.73
N THR A 306 -13.68 23.74 -8.63
CA THR A 306 -12.66 23.26 -9.56
C THR A 306 -12.54 24.23 -10.74
N VAL A 307 -11.31 24.51 -11.16
CA VAL A 307 -11.06 25.18 -12.43
C VAL A 307 -11.21 24.13 -13.54
N LEU A 308 -12.27 24.25 -14.32
CA LEU A 308 -12.54 23.31 -15.41
C LEU A 308 -11.53 23.49 -16.53
N ASP A 309 -11.00 22.37 -17.02
CA ASP A 309 -10.01 22.32 -18.10
C ASP A 309 -10.62 21.62 -19.32
N ASP A 310 -10.91 22.40 -20.34
CA ASP A 310 -11.48 21.92 -21.62
C ASP A 310 -10.42 21.78 -22.71
N ARG A 311 -9.13 21.71 -22.33
CA ARG A 311 -8.00 21.60 -23.27
C ARG A 311 -7.25 20.30 -23.08
N ASN A 312 -6.97 19.92 -21.84
CA ASN A 312 -6.27 18.67 -21.54
C ASN A 312 -7.30 17.57 -21.19
N PRO A 313 -7.38 16.47 -21.95
CA PRO A 313 -8.32 15.38 -21.65
C PRO A 313 -7.82 14.40 -20.57
N SER A 314 -6.58 14.54 -20.09
CA SER A 314 -5.98 13.56 -19.19
C SER A 314 -6.71 13.46 -17.85
N ALA A 315 -6.77 12.24 -17.32
CA ALA A 315 -7.22 11.97 -15.96
C ALA A 315 -6.17 12.50 -14.98
N ARG A 316 -6.62 13.02 -13.83
CA ARG A 316 -5.72 13.61 -12.83
C ARG A 316 -6.34 13.67 -11.45
N TYR A 317 -5.47 13.84 -10.45
CA TYR A 317 -5.89 14.14 -9.09
C TYR A 317 -6.32 15.60 -8.94
N VAL A 318 -7.50 15.81 -8.37
CA VAL A 318 -7.91 17.10 -7.81
C VAL A 318 -7.68 17.06 -6.31
N THR A 319 -6.87 17.99 -5.80
CA THR A 319 -6.63 18.14 -4.36
C THR A 319 -7.59 19.18 -3.79
N VAL A 320 -8.47 18.73 -2.91
CA VAL A 320 -9.49 19.51 -2.22
C VAL A 320 -8.97 19.83 -0.81
N PRO A 321 -8.69 21.10 -0.48
CA PRO A 321 -8.29 21.47 0.88
C PRO A 321 -9.48 21.27 1.83
N LEU A 322 -9.23 20.59 2.96
CA LEU A 322 -10.23 20.32 4.02
C LEU A 322 -9.97 21.13 5.29
N ASN A 323 -9.02 22.06 5.25
CA ASN A 323 -8.78 23.10 6.27
C ASN A 323 -8.55 22.58 7.70
N ARG A 324 -8.02 21.36 7.88
CA ARG A 324 -7.71 20.74 9.18
C ARG A 324 -8.94 20.56 10.10
N HIS A 325 -10.12 20.33 9.53
CA HIS A 325 -11.31 20.01 10.32
C HIS A 325 -11.16 18.67 11.05
N ALA A 326 -11.53 18.63 12.33
CA ALA A 326 -11.48 17.44 13.17
C ALA A 326 -12.78 16.62 13.02
N ALA A 327 -12.70 15.40 12.49
CA ALA A 327 -13.88 14.58 12.24
C ALA A 327 -13.59 13.08 12.31
N LYS A 328 -14.65 12.28 12.44
CA LYS A 328 -14.62 10.83 12.16
C LYS A 328 -15.50 10.47 10.96
N TYR A 329 -16.42 11.34 10.62
CA TYR A 329 -17.37 11.19 9.53
C TYR A 329 -17.26 12.42 8.63
N VAL A 330 -17.09 12.18 7.32
CA VAL A 330 -17.02 13.23 6.31
C VAL A 330 -18.07 12.95 5.25
N ARG A 331 -18.91 13.92 4.93
CA ARG A 331 -19.88 13.82 3.83
C ARG A 331 -19.54 14.83 2.77
N CYS A 332 -19.32 14.40 1.54
CA CYS A 332 -19.03 15.29 0.43
C CYS A 332 -20.10 15.18 -0.66
N ARG A 333 -20.46 16.31 -1.26
CA ARG A 333 -21.32 16.41 -2.44
C ARG A 333 -20.50 16.91 -3.61
N PHE A 334 -20.32 16.07 -4.62
CA PHE A 334 -19.58 16.38 -5.85
C PHE A 334 -20.56 16.79 -6.94
N HIS A 335 -20.45 18.03 -7.43
CA HIS A 335 -21.35 18.57 -8.43
C HIS A 335 -20.85 18.28 -9.85
N PHE A 336 -21.77 17.90 -10.74
CA PHE A 336 -21.45 17.64 -12.13
C PHE A 336 -20.94 18.90 -12.84
N ALA A 337 -20.03 18.71 -13.79
CA ALA A 337 -19.60 19.74 -14.75
C ALA A 337 -20.07 19.43 -16.19
N ASP A 338 -20.53 18.19 -16.43
CA ASP A 338 -20.98 17.67 -17.73
C ASP A 338 -21.89 16.45 -17.50
N VAL A 339 -22.16 15.67 -18.55
CA VAL A 339 -23.03 14.49 -18.54
C VAL A 339 -22.56 13.42 -17.55
N TRP A 340 -21.25 13.16 -17.51
CA TRP A 340 -20.63 12.13 -16.69
C TRP A 340 -19.59 12.67 -15.73
N MET A 341 -19.52 12.05 -14.56
CA MET A 341 -18.47 12.24 -13.57
C MET A 341 -17.92 10.86 -13.19
N MET A 342 -16.59 10.70 -13.23
CA MET A 342 -15.94 9.40 -13.02
C MET A 342 -14.73 9.51 -12.09
N PHE A 343 -14.69 8.65 -11.07
CA PHE A 343 -13.60 8.56 -10.11
C PHE A 343 -12.97 7.17 -10.14
N SER A 344 -11.65 7.09 -10.00
CA SER A 344 -10.95 5.80 -9.83
C SER A 344 -10.25 5.65 -8.50
N GLU A 345 -9.93 6.74 -7.79
CA GLU A 345 -9.30 6.68 -6.48
C GLU A 345 -9.67 7.92 -5.66
N ILE A 346 -9.91 7.74 -4.36
CA ILE A 346 -10.12 8.80 -3.37
C ILE A 346 -9.23 8.52 -2.16
N SER A 347 -8.41 9.49 -1.79
CA SER A 347 -7.54 9.41 -0.61
C SER A 347 -7.66 10.65 0.26
N PHE A 348 -7.43 10.48 1.56
CA PHE A 348 -7.45 11.54 2.56
C PHE A 348 -6.09 11.70 3.21
N LEU A 349 -5.62 12.94 3.27
CA LEU A 349 -4.48 13.33 4.07
C LEU A 349 -4.99 13.89 5.40
N SER A 350 -4.71 13.17 6.49
CA SER A 350 -5.15 13.55 7.84
C SER A 350 -4.14 13.13 8.91
N GLU A 351 -4.28 13.70 10.11
CA GLU A 351 -3.50 13.36 11.30
C GLU A 351 -4.42 12.87 12.42
N ASP A 352 -3.96 11.92 13.25
CA ASP A 352 -4.74 11.46 14.41
C ASP A 352 -4.93 12.60 15.41
N THR A 353 -6.16 12.78 15.90
CA THR A 353 -6.38 13.72 17.01
C THR A 353 -5.96 13.07 18.32
N ILE A 354 -4.78 13.45 18.84
CA ILE A 354 -4.42 13.11 20.21
C ILE A 354 -5.32 13.94 21.14
N LEU A 355 -6.43 13.34 21.57
CA LEU A 355 -7.10 13.80 22.78
C LEU A 355 -6.16 13.49 23.95
N ALA A 356 -5.52 14.52 24.49
CA ALA A 356 -4.80 14.43 25.75
C ALA A 356 -5.74 13.78 26.78
N SER A 357 -5.45 12.54 27.14
CA SER A 357 -6.20 11.81 28.16
C SER A 357 -5.60 12.17 29.52
N GLU A 358 -6.47 12.64 30.41
CA GLU A 358 -6.34 12.68 31.88
C GLU A 358 -5.41 13.73 32.50
N ILE A 359 -5.94 14.94 32.72
CA ILE A 359 -5.66 15.69 33.95
C ILE A 359 -6.78 15.32 34.94
N PRO A 360 -6.49 14.75 36.12
CA PRO A 360 -7.52 14.50 37.12
C PRO A 360 -8.08 15.83 37.63
N GLU A 361 -9.39 16.02 37.48
CA GLU A 361 -10.14 17.10 38.10
C GLU A 361 -10.00 17.01 39.63
N ILE A 362 -9.23 17.93 40.22
CA ILE A 362 -9.26 18.17 41.66
C ILE A 362 -10.60 18.85 41.95
N GLY A 363 -11.44 18.14 42.72
CA GLY A 363 -12.77 18.61 43.10
C GLY A 363 -12.72 19.92 43.89
N THR A 364 -13.47 20.91 43.43
CA THR A 364 -13.74 22.16 44.14
C THR A 364 -15.04 22.00 44.92
N SER A 365 -14.96 22.05 46.24
CA SER A 365 -16.13 22.30 47.12
C SER A 365 -16.11 23.77 47.57
N ALA A 366 -17.32 24.29 47.79
CA ALA A 366 -17.70 25.69 47.93
C ALA A 366 -17.07 26.43 49.14
N PRO A 367 -17.15 27.79 49.17
CA PRO A 367 -16.36 28.63 50.07
C PRO A 367 -17.14 29.00 51.35
N ASP A 368 -16.40 29.22 52.44
CA ASP A 368 -16.86 30.06 53.56
C ASP A 368 -15.68 30.81 54.23
N GLU A 369 -15.98 32.07 54.52
CA GLU A 369 -15.44 33.03 55.51
C GLU A 369 -13.98 33.58 55.46
N ASP A 370 -13.96 34.89 55.17
CA ASP A 370 -13.44 36.03 55.96
C ASP A 370 -11.93 36.34 56.19
N ILE A 371 -11.60 37.57 55.73
CA ILE A 371 -10.79 38.65 56.33
C ILE A 371 -9.26 38.48 56.43
N SER A 372 -8.53 39.29 55.63
CA SER A 372 -7.66 40.42 56.07
C SER A 372 -6.45 40.65 55.14
N THR A 373 -6.38 41.86 54.57
CA THR A 373 -5.20 42.76 54.42
C THR A 373 -3.85 42.15 53.98
N THR A 374 -3.19 42.57 52.89
CA THR A 374 -2.60 43.92 52.73
C THR A 374 -2.04 44.12 51.32
N ILE A 375 -2.24 45.34 50.83
CA ILE A 375 -1.65 46.07 49.70
C ILE A 375 -0.12 45.87 49.61
N THR A 376 0.48 45.78 48.42
CA THR A 376 1.22 46.88 47.74
C THR A 376 1.76 46.46 46.37
N THR A 377 1.32 47.18 45.35
CA THR A 377 1.88 47.30 44.00
C THR A 377 3.16 48.15 44.01
N LYS A 378 4.11 47.90 43.09
CA LYS A 378 4.84 48.99 42.41
C LYS A 378 5.64 48.50 41.20
N THR A 379 5.19 48.96 40.04
CA THR A 379 5.86 49.08 38.76
C THR A 379 6.96 50.15 38.81
N ALA A 380 8.10 49.95 38.12
CA ALA A 380 8.84 51.02 37.45
C ALA A 380 9.92 50.47 36.48
N VAL A 381 10.03 51.12 35.33
CA VAL A 381 11.02 51.02 34.24
C VAL A 381 11.62 52.45 34.07
N PRO A 382 12.63 52.74 33.23
CA PRO A 382 14.05 52.35 33.17
C PRO A 382 14.99 53.57 33.44
N SER A 383 16.32 53.40 33.36
CA SER A 383 17.25 54.52 33.14
C SER A 383 18.54 54.12 32.42
N SER A 384 18.93 54.95 31.46
CA SER A 384 20.12 54.93 30.61
C SER A 384 21.35 55.62 31.23
N SER A 385 22.56 55.17 30.92
CA SER A 385 23.73 56.06 30.65
C SER A 385 24.96 55.27 30.14
N ASP A 386 25.23 55.45 28.85
CA ASP A 386 26.48 55.81 28.16
C ASP A 386 27.88 55.27 28.55
N SER A 387 28.63 54.94 27.48
CA SER A 387 30.03 55.29 27.16
C SER A 387 31.09 54.18 26.97
N SER A 388 31.84 54.39 25.89
CA SER A 388 33.19 53.92 25.51
C SER A 388 33.37 52.61 24.72
N GLU A 389 33.53 52.81 23.41
CA GLU A 389 34.24 51.93 22.47
C GLU A 389 35.72 51.80 22.88
N GLU A 390 36.21 50.56 23.02
CA GLU A 390 37.51 50.10 22.49
C GLU A 390 37.72 48.63 22.86
N GLY A 391 37.60 47.71 21.89
CA GLY A 391 37.84 46.29 22.14
C GLY A 391 37.39 45.25 21.10
N ASN A 392 36.94 45.64 19.90
CA ASN A 392 36.35 44.68 18.94
C ASN A 392 37.32 44.11 17.89
N MET A 393 38.62 44.33 17.99
CA MET A 393 39.60 43.76 17.04
C MET A 393 39.89 42.26 17.20
N PRO A 394 39.93 41.63 18.40
CA PRO A 394 40.21 40.20 18.50
C PRO A 394 38.99 39.31 18.20
N ILE A 395 37.78 39.80 18.46
CA ILE A 395 36.52 39.06 18.22
C ILE A 395 36.23 38.96 16.72
N LEU A 396 36.50 40.04 15.97
CA LEU A 396 36.31 40.06 14.51
C LEU A 396 37.28 39.11 13.79
N ILE A 397 38.53 39.02 14.26
CA ILE A 397 39.53 38.08 13.73
C ILE A 397 39.11 36.64 14.05
N GLY A 398 38.61 36.37 15.26
CA GLY A 398 38.07 35.06 15.62
C GLY A 398 36.91 34.61 14.73
N CYS A 399 35.96 35.51 14.45
CA CYS A 399 34.85 35.24 13.53
C CYS A 399 35.32 35.04 12.08
N LEU A 400 36.33 35.77 11.62
CA LEU A 400 36.88 35.59 10.28
C LEU A 400 37.57 34.23 10.14
N VAL A 401 38.32 33.80 11.15
CA VAL A 401 38.98 32.49 11.16
C VAL A 401 37.96 31.36 11.17
N THR A 402 36.88 31.45 11.95
CA THR A 402 35.84 30.41 11.97
C THR A 402 35.08 30.32 10.65
N ILE A 403 34.79 31.45 10.00
CA ILE A 403 34.15 31.47 8.68
C ILE A 403 35.08 30.85 7.62
N ILE A 404 36.37 31.18 7.63
CA ILE A 404 37.35 30.58 6.71
C ILE A 404 37.42 29.06 6.92
N LEU A 405 37.46 28.59 8.18
CA LEU A 405 37.51 27.16 8.50
C LEU A 405 36.25 26.43 8.00
N LEU A 406 35.09 27.06 8.15
CA LEU A 406 33.81 26.50 7.70
C LEU A 406 33.72 26.44 6.16
N LEU A 407 34.24 27.45 5.46
CA LEU A 407 34.34 27.45 4.00
C LEU A 407 35.29 26.35 3.49
N VAL A 408 36.42 26.12 4.16
CA VAL A 408 37.36 25.04 3.81
C VAL A 408 36.71 23.66 3.95
N VAL A 409 35.92 23.45 5.01
CA VAL A 409 35.17 22.19 5.20
C VAL A 409 34.12 21.99 4.10
N ILE A 410 33.39 23.04 3.71
CA ILE A 410 32.41 22.95 2.62
C ILE A 410 33.10 22.64 1.28
N ILE A 411 34.22 23.29 0.98
CA ILE A 411 35.00 23.03 -0.23
C ILE A 411 35.49 21.58 -0.22
N PHE A 412 35.99 21.09 0.92
CA PHE A 412 36.39 19.69 1.06
C PHE A 412 35.23 18.72 0.81
N LEU A 413 34.03 19.00 1.34
CA LEU A 413 32.84 18.18 1.09
C LEU A 413 32.41 18.21 -0.38
N ILE A 414 32.49 19.36 -1.05
CA ILE A 414 32.19 19.47 -2.49
C ILE A 414 33.21 18.66 -3.30
N LEU A 415 34.50 18.77 -2.99
CA LEU A 415 35.55 18.01 -3.66
C LEU A 415 35.43 16.50 -3.37
N TRP A 416 35.04 16.13 -2.15
CA TRP A 416 34.74 14.75 -1.78
C TRP A 416 33.56 14.20 -2.57
N CYS A 417 32.44 14.93 -2.63
CA CYS A 417 31.28 14.56 -3.43
C CYS A 417 31.63 14.47 -4.92
N GLN A 418 32.42 15.41 -5.46
CA GLN A 418 32.90 15.35 -6.83
C GLN A 418 33.84 14.15 -7.07
N CYS A 419 34.67 13.79 -6.09
CA CYS A 419 35.53 12.62 -6.15
C CYS A 419 34.70 11.34 -6.14
N VAL A 420 33.70 11.23 -5.25
CA VAL A 420 32.76 10.10 -5.20
C VAL A 420 31.95 9.99 -6.50
N CYS A 421 31.45 11.10 -7.05
CA CYS A 421 30.79 11.13 -8.35
C CYS A 421 31.72 10.70 -9.49
N LYS A 422 32.99 11.11 -9.48
CA LYS A 422 33.98 10.67 -10.48
C LYS A 422 34.44 9.23 -10.31
N VAL A 423 34.42 8.69 -9.09
CA VAL A 423 34.67 7.28 -8.80
C VAL A 423 33.48 6.44 -9.29
N LEU A 424 32.24 6.94 -9.13
CA LEU A 424 31.03 6.34 -9.71
C LEU A 424 31.02 6.37 -11.25
N GLU A 425 31.60 7.40 -11.89
CA GLU A 425 31.78 7.42 -13.36
C GLU A 425 32.86 6.45 -13.88
N LYS A 426 33.81 6.04 -13.04
CA LYS A 426 34.89 5.09 -13.41
C LYS A 426 34.59 3.63 -13.07
N ALA A 427 33.46 3.35 -12.42
CA ALA A 427 32.91 1.99 -12.38
C ALA A 427 32.33 1.66 -13.78
N PRO A 428 32.70 0.54 -14.40
CA PRO A 428 32.37 0.29 -15.80
C PRO A 428 30.85 0.17 -15.97
N ARG A 429 30.30 1.05 -16.81
CA ARG A 429 29.06 0.82 -17.55
C ARG A 429 29.21 -0.47 -18.36
N ARG A 430 28.89 -1.60 -17.74
CA ARG A 430 28.45 -2.83 -18.41
C ARG A 430 27.09 -3.13 -17.83
N ILE A 431 26.13 -3.46 -18.70
CA ILE A 431 24.69 -3.62 -18.45
C ILE A 431 23.91 -2.30 -18.64
N LEU A 432 24.04 -1.67 -19.81
CA LEU A 432 22.91 -1.06 -20.54
C LEU A 432 23.38 -0.66 -21.94
N ASP A 433 23.69 -1.63 -22.81
CA ASP A 433 23.98 -1.32 -24.23
C ASP A 433 23.64 -2.48 -25.20
N GLU A 434 22.87 -3.49 -24.76
CA GLU A 434 22.49 -4.61 -25.64
C GLU A 434 21.04 -4.56 -26.14
N GLU A 435 20.24 -3.56 -25.74
CA GLU A 435 18.81 -3.51 -26.11
C GLU A 435 18.39 -2.32 -26.99
N VAL A 436 19.33 -1.42 -27.38
CA VAL A 436 18.99 -0.22 -28.18
C VAL A 436 19.61 -0.24 -29.59
N THR A 437 20.28 -1.32 -30.00
CA THR A 437 20.99 -1.41 -31.30
C THR A 437 20.39 -2.40 -32.30
N VAL A 438 19.11 -2.79 -32.17
CA VAL A 438 18.41 -3.62 -33.17
C VAL A 438 17.17 -2.93 -33.72
N ARG A 439 17.26 -1.65 -34.08
CA ARG A 439 16.40 -1.01 -35.10
C ARG A 439 17.11 0.21 -35.63
N LEU A 440 17.98 0.03 -36.63
CA LEU A 440 18.31 0.98 -37.71
C LEU A 440 19.55 0.48 -38.46
N SER A 441 19.34 -0.43 -39.42
CA SER A 441 20.15 -0.45 -40.64
C SER A 441 19.42 -1.27 -41.71
N SER A 442 19.01 -0.58 -42.76
CA SER A 442 18.44 -1.09 -44.00
C SER A 442 19.43 -0.72 -45.12
N CYS A 443 19.51 -1.59 -46.14
CA CYS A 443 20.34 -1.50 -47.36
C CYS A 443 21.84 -1.77 -47.14
N SER A 444 22.53 -2.63 -47.88
CA SER A 444 22.29 -3.27 -49.18
C SER A 444 23.18 -4.51 -49.27
N ASP A 445 22.77 -5.54 -50.03
CA ASP A 445 23.61 -6.11 -51.10
C ASP A 445 22.84 -7.21 -51.87
N THR A 446 22.72 -6.97 -53.16
CA THR A 446 22.28 -7.88 -54.23
C THR A 446 23.22 -9.08 -54.37
N ILE A 447 22.68 -10.27 -54.70
CA ILE A 447 23.06 -11.11 -55.87
C ILE A 447 22.33 -12.49 -55.90
N ILE A 448 21.58 -12.68 -57.01
CA ILE A 448 21.32 -13.87 -57.84
C ILE A 448 20.39 -15.03 -57.38
N LEU A 449 19.17 -14.99 -57.95
CA LEU A 449 18.34 -16.00 -58.63
C LEU A 449 18.64 -17.52 -58.48
N GLN A 450 17.60 -18.29 -58.10
CA GLN A 450 16.96 -19.29 -58.98
C GLN A 450 15.72 -19.94 -58.30
N THR A 451 14.54 -19.75 -58.91
CA THR A 451 13.33 -20.59 -58.70
C THR A 451 13.26 -21.69 -59.75
N PRO A 452 12.66 -22.85 -59.42
CA PRO A 452 11.68 -23.46 -60.32
C PRO A 452 10.50 -24.12 -59.54
N PRO A 453 9.50 -24.80 -60.15
CA PRO A 453 8.15 -24.24 -60.36
C PRO A 453 7.02 -25.09 -59.72
N VAL A 454 5.82 -24.53 -59.63
CA VAL A 454 4.56 -25.22 -59.26
C VAL A 454 3.87 -25.80 -60.50
N PRO A 455 3.18 -26.95 -60.39
CA PRO A 455 1.88 -27.14 -61.07
C PRO A 455 0.84 -27.91 -60.18
N PRO A 456 -0.42 -28.24 -60.60
CA PRO A 456 -1.62 -27.50 -60.17
C PRO A 456 -2.78 -28.36 -59.57
N ARG A 457 -3.86 -27.67 -59.16
CA ARG A 457 -5.17 -28.08 -58.57
C ARG A 457 -5.96 -29.21 -59.27
N SER A 458 -6.76 -30.00 -58.50
CA SER A 458 -8.23 -30.23 -58.68
C SER A 458 -8.86 -31.17 -57.61
N ARG A 459 -9.94 -30.75 -56.91
CA ARG A 459 -11.38 -31.19 -56.89
C ARG A 459 -11.79 -32.52 -56.18
N HIS A 460 -12.44 -32.35 -55.01
CA HIS A 460 -13.69 -32.96 -54.47
C HIS A 460 -13.82 -34.47 -54.02
N PRO A 461 -14.78 -34.78 -53.09
CA PRO A 461 -14.79 -35.86 -52.06
C PRO A 461 -15.71 -37.07 -52.46
N PRO A 462 -16.14 -38.09 -51.63
CA PRO A 462 -16.33 -38.15 -50.15
C PRO A 462 -16.13 -39.53 -49.41
N ALA A 463 -16.47 -39.49 -48.10
CA ALA A 463 -16.97 -40.55 -47.20
C ALA A 463 -15.96 -41.33 -46.31
N GLY A 464 -16.25 -41.35 -45.00
CA GLY A 464 -15.69 -42.33 -44.05
C GLY A 464 -15.42 -41.79 -42.64
N THR A 465 -16.30 -42.15 -41.71
CA THR A 465 -16.28 -41.94 -40.25
C THR A 465 -15.10 -42.59 -39.51
N THR A 466 -14.50 -41.93 -38.50
CA THR A 466 -14.41 -42.36 -37.07
C THR A 466 -13.41 -41.53 -36.25
N HIS A 467 -13.71 -41.43 -34.96
CA HIS A 467 -13.00 -40.76 -33.85
C HIS A 467 -11.49 -41.10 -33.74
N ALA A 468 -10.67 -40.10 -33.38
CA ALA A 468 -9.90 -40.01 -32.12
C ALA A 468 -8.67 -39.06 -32.24
N ASP A 469 -8.60 -38.11 -31.30
CA ASP A 469 -7.41 -37.48 -30.67
C ASP A 469 -6.38 -36.67 -31.50
N PRO A 470 -6.13 -35.37 -31.21
CA PRO A 470 -5.00 -34.63 -31.76
C PRO A 470 -3.76 -34.65 -30.84
N HIS A 471 -2.65 -35.05 -31.44
CA HIS A 471 -1.29 -34.90 -30.94
C HIS A 471 -0.89 -33.42 -30.81
N TYR A 472 -0.41 -33.08 -29.62
CA TYR A 472 0.75 -32.24 -29.29
C TYR A 472 1.30 -31.27 -30.35
N GLU A 473 1.03 -29.97 -30.19
CA GLU A 473 1.98 -28.92 -30.57
C GLU A 473 2.30 -28.03 -29.37
N ARG A 474 3.54 -28.18 -28.88
CA ARG A 474 4.23 -27.24 -27.99
C ARG A 474 4.41 -25.93 -28.74
N ILE A 475 3.73 -24.88 -28.30
CA ILE A 475 4.18 -23.51 -28.53
C ILE A 475 4.80 -23.03 -27.22
N PHE A 476 6.11 -22.81 -27.27
CA PHE A 476 6.88 -22.18 -26.21
C PHE A 476 6.38 -20.75 -26.02
N LEU A 477 5.81 -20.45 -24.85
CA LEU A 477 5.69 -19.08 -24.37
C LEU A 477 7.04 -18.70 -23.75
N LEU A 478 7.67 -17.69 -24.33
CA LEU A 478 8.77 -16.95 -23.72
C LEU A 478 8.22 -16.23 -22.49
N ASP A 479 8.60 -16.72 -21.32
CA ASP A 479 8.35 -16.17 -20.00
C ASP A 479 9.19 -14.88 -19.81
N PRO A 480 8.63 -13.76 -19.33
CA PRO A 480 9.44 -12.70 -18.75
C PRO A 480 9.98 -13.19 -17.40
N GLN A 481 11.29 -13.23 -17.27
CA GLN A 481 12.04 -13.69 -16.11
C GLN A 481 11.46 -13.21 -14.78
N TYR A 482 10.91 -14.15 -14.03
CA TYR A 482 10.58 -14.03 -12.61
C TYR A 482 11.85 -13.76 -11.80
N GLN A 483 12.05 -12.53 -11.33
CA GLN A 483 13.09 -12.21 -10.36
C GLN A 483 12.63 -12.61 -8.96
N ASN A 484 13.31 -13.61 -8.40
CA ASN A 484 13.17 -14.07 -7.03
C ASN A 484 13.75 -13.01 -6.05
N PRO A 485 12.97 -12.47 -5.08
CA PRO A 485 13.46 -11.44 -4.15
C PRO A 485 14.50 -11.91 -3.12
N VAL A 486 14.85 -13.19 -3.08
CA VAL A 486 15.74 -13.76 -2.04
C VAL A 486 17.24 -13.56 -2.36
N ALA A 487 17.60 -13.11 -3.58
CA ALA A 487 19.00 -12.99 -3.99
C ALA A 487 19.75 -11.73 -3.49
N LEU A 488 19.13 -10.85 -2.71
CA LEU A 488 19.76 -9.60 -2.21
C LEU A 488 20.21 -9.66 -0.74
N ARG A 489 20.39 -10.87 -0.20
CA ARG A 489 21.14 -11.12 1.03
C ARG A 489 22.16 -12.21 0.74
N ASN A 490 23.35 -11.81 0.29
CA ASN A 490 24.63 -12.50 0.48
C ASN A 490 25.68 -11.84 -0.41
N LYS A 491 26.27 -10.72 0.05
CA LYS A 491 27.68 -10.34 -0.21
C LYS A 491 28.09 -9.28 0.81
N LEU A 492 28.54 -9.73 1.98
CA LEU A 492 29.42 -8.93 2.83
C LEU A 492 30.80 -8.88 2.15
N PRO A 493 31.53 -7.75 2.09
CA PRO A 493 32.88 -7.72 1.57
C PRO A 493 33.84 -8.48 2.50
N GLU A 494 34.56 -9.46 1.95
CA GLU A 494 35.69 -10.10 2.63
C GLU A 494 36.81 -9.08 2.83
N LEU A 495 37.23 -8.89 4.07
CA LEU A 495 38.44 -8.14 4.43
C LEU A 495 39.67 -9.05 4.22
N PRO A 496 40.77 -8.55 3.60
CA PRO A 496 41.96 -9.35 3.40
C PRO A 496 42.79 -9.41 4.70
N GLN A 497 42.88 -10.61 5.30
CA GLN A 497 43.92 -10.89 6.30
C GLN A 497 45.23 -11.21 5.59
N SER A 498 46.19 -10.29 5.69
CA SER A 498 47.58 -10.56 5.37
C SER A 498 48.31 -11.02 6.64
N ALA A 499 48.78 -12.27 6.56
CA ALA A 499 49.94 -12.86 7.23
C ALA A 499 50.54 -12.18 8.47
N GLU A 500 50.43 -12.84 9.61
CA GLU A 500 51.60 -13.13 10.45
C GLU A 500 51.63 -14.64 10.74
N ALA A 501 52.73 -15.26 10.33
CA ALA A 501 53.06 -16.64 10.64
C ALA A 501 53.78 -16.70 12.00
N SER A 502 53.51 -17.76 12.76
CA SER A 502 54.52 -18.66 13.34
C SER A 502 54.23 -19.04 14.81
N ALA A 503 54.41 -20.34 15.03
CA ALA A 503 54.85 -21.02 16.26
C ALA A 503 53.78 -21.70 17.16
N CYS A 504 53.90 -23.03 17.16
CA CYS A 504 53.57 -24.01 18.21
C CYS A 504 52.08 -24.41 18.35
N GLY A 505 51.64 -25.65 18.09
CA GLY A 505 52.33 -26.93 18.00
C GLY A 505 52.38 -27.63 19.37
N GLY A 506 51.44 -28.55 19.61
CA GLY A 506 51.34 -29.46 20.78
C GLY A 506 49.97 -29.31 21.45
N GLY A 507 49.17 -30.33 21.75
CA GLY A 507 49.35 -31.78 21.77
C GLY A 507 48.45 -32.34 22.90
N TYR A 508 47.63 -33.34 22.56
CA TYR A 508 47.05 -34.41 23.41
C TYR A 508 46.29 -34.13 24.74
N ALA A 509 45.13 -34.80 24.84
CA ALA A 509 44.47 -35.41 26.02
C ALA A 509 44.01 -34.47 27.16
N GLU A 510 42.84 -34.64 27.80
CA GLU A 510 41.92 -35.76 28.01
C GLU A 510 40.46 -35.39 27.69
#